data_AF-A0A6C2DRQ7-F1
#
_entry.id   AF-A0A6C2DRQ7-F1
#
_cell.length_a   1.000
_cell.length_b   1.000
_cell.length_c   1.000
_cell.angle_alpha   90.00
_cell.angle_beta   90.00
_cell.angle_gamma   90.00
#
_symmetry.space_group_name_H-M   'P 1'
#
loop_
_entity.id
_entity.type
_entity.pdbx_description
1 polymer ?
#
loop_
_entity_poly.entity_id
_entity_poly.type
_entity_poly.pdbx_seq_one_letter_code
_entity_poly.pdbx_strand_id
1 'polypeptide(L)'
;MATVQFKTEISAELELLQQINRALPAELQQQYNDLSAKMRSQTITPEEHQDLLQLIDIVEQADGDRLKHLIQLSQLRNISLTELMEQLQIYPQLVHS
;
A
#
# COMPACT_ATOMS: atom_id res chain seq x y z
N MET A 1 16.95 31.35 -5.11
CA MET A 1 15.65 30.69 -4.85
C MET A 1 15.57 29.28 -5.43
N ALA A 2 16.13 29.00 -6.62
CA ALA A 2 16.14 27.65 -7.20
C ALA A 2 16.79 26.55 -6.33
N THR A 3 17.89 26.84 -5.63
CA THR A 3 18.62 25.87 -4.80
C THR A 3 17.83 25.34 -3.58
N VAL A 4 16.86 26.11 -3.08
CA VAL A 4 15.99 25.66 -1.98
C VAL A 4 14.85 24.81 -2.52
N GLN A 5 14.25 25.20 -3.65
CA GLN A 5 13.19 24.43 -4.32
C GLN A 5 13.67 23.02 -4.69
N PHE A 6 14.82 22.88 -5.37
CA PHE A 6 15.35 21.55 -5.73
C PHE A 6 15.59 20.65 -4.51
N LYS A 7 16.02 21.21 -3.37
CA LYS A 7 16.24 20.44 -2.15
C LYS A 7 14.92 19.95 -1.53
N THR A 8 13.87 20.78 -1.60
CA THR A 8 12.53 20.44 -1.09
C THR A 8 11.86 19.35 -1.92
N GLU A 9 11.96 19.42 -3.26
CA GLU A 9 11.40 18.38 -4.16
C GLU A 9 12.04 17.01 -3.91
N ILE A 10 13.37 16.97 -3.72
CA ILE A 10 14.10 15.72 -3.39
C ILE A 10 13.65 15.12 -2.06
N SER A 11 13.43 15.96 -1.03
CA SER A 11 12.96 15.48 0.27
C SER A 11 11.54 14.92 0.19
N ALA A 12 10.63 15.61 -0.51
CA ALA A 12 9.26 15.13 -0.71
C ALA A 12 9.21 13.81 -1.51
N GLU A 13 10.02 13.70 -2.55
CA GLU A 13 10.12 12.47 -3.35
C GLU A 13 10.61 11.28 -2.50
N LEU A 14 11.64 11.48 -1.67
CA LEU A 14 12.15 10.45 -0.79
C LEU A 14 11.10 9.99 0.23
N GLU A 15 10.35 10.93 0.82
CA GLU A 15 9.26 10.61 1.75
C GLU A 15 8.16 9.80 1.07
N LEU A 16 7.74 10.19 -0.14
CA LEU A 16 6.75 9.44 -0.91
C LEU A 16 7.23 8.03 -1.23
N LEU A 17 8.47 7.87 -1.66
CA LEU A 17 9.06 6.54 -1.92
C LEU A 17 9.12 5.68 -0.66
N GLN A 18 9.40 6.26 0.51
CA GLN A 18 9.36 5.53 1.78
C GLN A 18 7.94 5.05 2.12
N GLN A 19 6.92 5.90 1.94
CA GLN A 19 5.53 5.51 2.19
C GLN A 19 5.04 4.45 1.19
N ILE A 20 5.39 4.57 -0.10
CA ILE A 20 5.01 3.63 -1.16
C ILE A 20 5.56 2.23 -0.90
N ASN A 21 6.78 2.15 -0.36
CA ASN A 21 7.49 0.90 -0.09
C ASN A 21 7.27 0.38 1.35
N ARG A 22 6.43 1.06 2.14
CA ARG A 22 6.12 0.62 3.50
C ARG A 22 5.24 -0.62 3.44
N ALA A 23 5.82 -1.76 3.77
CA ALA A 23 5.07 -3.00 3.95
C ALA A 23 4.22 -2.94 5.23
N LEU A 24 3.12 -3.70 5.24
CA LEU A 24 2.38 -4.00 6.46
C LEU A 24 3.31 -4.72 7.45
N PRO A 25 3.12 -4.52 8.77
CA PRO A 25 3.81 -5.30 9.80
C PRO A 25 3.69 -6.80 9.52
N ALA A 26 4.80 -7.53 9.66
CA ALA A 26 4.86 -8.96 9.33
C ALA A 26 3.84 -9.77 10.15
N GLU A 27 3.60 -9.37 11.39
CA GLU A 27 2.63 -9.98 12.29
C GLU A 27 1.19 -9.83 11.76
N LEU A 28 0.83 -8.65 11.26
CA LEU A 28 -0.49 -8.39 10.67
C LEU A 28 -0.67 -9.18 9.37
N GLN A 29 0.36 -9.20 8.53
CA GLN A 29 0.32 -9.94 7.28
C GLN A 29 0.21 -11.45 7.52
N GLN A 30 0.90 -11.98 8.54
CA GLN A 30 0.78 -13.38 8.93
C GLN A 30 -0.62 -13.69 9.47
N GLN A 31 -1.15 -12.87 10.38
CA GLN A 31 -2.52 -13.05 10.91
C GLN A 31 -3.57 -13.05 9.81
N TYR A 32 -3.48 -12.11 8.86
CA TYR A 32 -4.38 -12.06 7.71
C TYR A 32 -4.29 -13.35 6.87
N ASN A 33 -3.09 -13.84 6.60
CA ASN A 33 -2.88 -15.07 5.82
C ASN A 33 -3.45 -16.30 6.53
N ASP A 34 -3.22 -16.41 7.84
CA ASP A 34 -3.68 -17.55 8.66
C ASP A 34 -5.22 -17.58 8.72
N LEU A 35 -5.85 -16.43 8.97
CA LEU A 35 -7.31 -16.31 9.00
C LEU A 35 -7.93 -16.49 7.61
N SER A 36 -7.32 -15.96 6.56
CA SER A 36 -7.73 -16.19 5.17
C SER A 36 -7.66 -17.67 4.79
N ALA A 37 -6.63 -18.39 5.25
CA ALA A 37 -6.52 -19.83 5.05
C ALA A 37 -7.64 -20.60 5.77
N LYS A 38 -7.92 -20.24 7.04
CA LYS A 38 -9.04 -20.82 7.82
C LYS A 38 -10.40 -20.56 7.18
N MET A 39 -10.60 -19.35 6.62
CA MET A 39 -11.83 -19.00 5.89
C MET A 39 -11.99 -19.91 4.66
N ARG A 40 -10.93 -20.09 3.87
CA ARG A 40 -10.93 -20.97 2.68
C ARG A 40 -11.17 -22.45 3.04
N SER A 41 -10.67 -22.91 4.19
CA SER A 41 -10.91 -24.26 4.70
C SER A 41 -12.22 -24.42 5.46
N GLN A 42 -13.02 -23.35 5.63
CA GLN A 42 -14.27 -23.34 6.38
C GLN A 42 -14.10 -23.76 7.87
N THR A 43 -12.91 -23.55 8.43
CA THR A 43 -12.59 -23.86 9.84
C THR A 43 -12.52 -22.60 10.70
N ILE A 44 -12.82 -21.45 10.14
CA ILE A 44 -12.80 -20.15 10.83
C ILE A 44 -13.93 -20.07 11.85
N THR A 45 -13.63 -19.59 13.06
CA THR A 45 -14.67 -19.33 14.05
C THR A 45 -15.37 -17.99 13.78
N PRO A 46 -16.56 -17.73 14.35
CA PRO A 46 -17.22 -16.43 14.21
C PRO A 46 -16.38 -15.25 14.72
N GLU A 47 -15.61 -15.46 15.79
CA GLU A 47 -14.70 -14.45 16.36
C GLU A 47 -13.54 -14.18 15.40
N GLU A 48 -12.89 -15.24 14.91
CA GLU A 48 -11.81 -15.14 13.92
C GLU A 48 -12.27 -14.52 12.60
N HIS A 49 -13.53 -14.74 12.19
CA HIS A 49 -14.11 -14.10 11.02
C HIS A 49 -14.26 -12.59 11.24
N GLN A 50 -14.64 -12.16 12.45
CA GLN A 50 -14.71 -10.75 12.78
C GLN A 50 -13.33 -10.09 12.79
N ASP A 51 -12.31 -10.79 13.30
CA ASP A 51 -10.92 -10.35 13.24
C ASP A 51 -10.42 -10.25 11.79
N LEU A 52 -10.77 -11.21 10.93
CA LEU A 52 -10.43 -11.18 9.52
C LEU A 52 -11.03 -9.97 8.80
N LEU A 53 -12.30 -9.61 9.09
CA LEU A 53 -12.92 -8.41 8.53
C LEU A 53 -12.16 -7.13 8.93
N GLN A 54 -11.74 -7.02 10.19
CA GLN A 54 -10.94 -5.87 10.64
C GLN A 54 -9.58 -5.81 9.94
N LEU A 55 -8.94 -6.96 9.71
CA LEU A 55 -7.68 -7.02 8.99
C LEU A 55 -7.85 -6.65 7.51
N ILE A 56 -8.95 -7.04 6.86
CA ILE A 56 -9.29 -6.62 5.50
C ILE A 56 -9.38 -5.10 5.43
N ASP A 57 -10.13 -4.48 6.34
CA ASP A 57 -10.27 -3.02 6.38
C ASP A 57 -8.89 -2.33 6.51
N ILE A 58 -8.00 -2.86 7.35
CA ILE A 58 -6.63 -2.32 7.52
C ILE A 58 -5.81 -2.45 6.22
N VAL A 59 -5.89 -3.59 5.54
CA VAL A 59 -5.18 -3.83 4.27
C VAL A 59 -5.70 -2.88 3.18
N GLU A 60 -7.02 -2.76 3.03
CA GLU A 60 -7.63 -1.87 2.04
C GLU A 60 -7.29 -0.40 2.28
N GLN A 61 -7.28 0.04 3.55
CA GLN A 61 -6.83 1.41 3.88
C GLN A 61 -5.36 1.62 3.52
N ALA A 62 -4.48 0.66 3.84
CA ALA A 62 -3.06 0.75 3.52
C ALA A 62 -2.83 0.79 1.99
N ASP A 63 -3.57 0.00 1.22
CA ASP A 63 -3.52 0.01 -0.24
C ASP A 63 -4.05 1.33 -0.83
N GLY A 64 -5.13 1.85 -0.27
CA GLY A 64 -5.69 3.15 -0.64
C GLY A 64 -4.70 4.29 -0.39
N ASP A 65 -4.03 4.29 0.76
CA ASP A 65 -3.00 5.27 1.09
C ASP A 65 -1.77 5.13 0.18
N ARG A 66 -1.33 3.90 -0.10
CA ARG A 66 -0.26 3.64 -1.05
C ARG A 66 -0.59 4.19 -2.45
N LEU A 67 -1.82 4.01 -2.92
CA LEU A 67 -2.28 4.57 -4.19
C LEU A 67 -2.24 6.10 -4.20
N LYS A 68 -2.64 6.77 -3.10
CA LYS A 68 -2.55 8.23 -2.97
C LYS A 68 -1.10 8.71 -3.11
N HIS A 69 -0.15 8.04 -2.44
CA HIS A 69 1.28 8.39 -2.55
C HIS A 69 1.83 8.18 -3.97
N LEU A 70 1.40 7.13 -4.67
CA LEU A 70 1.79 6.90 -6.07
C LEU A 70 1.29 8.01 -6.99
N ILE A 71 0.04 8.45 -6.82
CA ILE A 71 -0.53 9.58 -7.58
C ILE A 71 0.26 10.86 -7.30
N GLN A 72 0.60 11.13 -6.03
CA GLN A 72 1.40 12.30 -5.66
C GLN A 72 2.80 12.25 -6.29
N LEU A 73 3.45 11.08 -6.28
CA LEU A 73 4.77 10.92 -6.90
C LEU A 73 4.71 11.07 -8.43
N SER A 74 3.65 10.60 -9.08
CA SER A 74 3.52 10.75 -10.54
C SER A 74 3.33 12.22 -10.93
N GLN A 75 2.56 12.97 -10.13
CA GLN A 75 2.40 14.42 -10.27
C GLN A 75 3.73 15.15 -10.07
N LEU A 76 4.50 14.77 -9.04
CA LEU A 76 5.81 15.35 -8.74
C LEU A 76 6.80 15.17 -9.90
N ARG A 77 6.80 13.97 -10.49
CA ARG A 77 7.64 13.63 -11.66
C ARG A 77 7.07 14.09 -13.00
N ASN A 78 5.85 14.65 -13.01
CA ASN A 78 5.12 15.03 -14.20
C ASN A 78 4.99 13.90 -15.24
N ILE A 79 4.71 12.68 -14.76
CA ILE A 79 4.44 11.49 -15.56
C ILE A 79 3.08 10.89 -15.22
N SER A 80 2.58 9.99 -16.06
CA SER A 80 1.33 9.27 -15.76
C SER A 80 1.53 8.29 -14.59
N LEU A 81 0.44 7.97 -13.87
CA LEU A 81 0.48 6.95 -12.83
C LEU A 81 0.96 5.59 -13.39
N THR A 82 0.47 5.21 -14.57
CA THR A 82 0.86 3.97 -15.24
C THR A 82 2.37 3.94 -15.53
N GLU A 83 2.91 5.02 -16.11
CA GLU A 83 4.34 5.13 -16.39
C GLU A 83 5.18 5.09 -15.11
N LEU A 84 4.75 5.76 -14.04
CA LEU A 84 5.42 5.67 -12.75
C LEU A 84 5.46 4.22 -12.24
N MET A 85 4.33 3.52 -12.30
CA MET A 85 4.21 2.15 -11.83
C MET A 85 5.10 1.20 -12.63
N GLU A 86 5.20 1.39 -13.96
CA GLU A 86 6.14 0.68 -14.82
C GLU A 86 7.61 0.96 -14.43
N GLN A 87 7.96 2.23 -14.19
CA GLN A 87 9.32 2.62 -13.75
C GLN A 87 9.71 2.00 -12.41
N LEU A 88 8.76 1.92 -11.47
CA LEU A 88 8.96 1.32 -10.16
C LEU A 88 8.80 -0.21 -10.16
N GLN A 89 8.42 -0.80 -11.29
CA GLN A 89 8.10 -2.23 -11.45
C GLN A 89 7.07 -2.73 -10.42
N ILE A 90 6.11 -1.88 -10.09
CA ILE A 90 5.02 -2.18 -9.17
C ILE A 90 3.70 -2.26 -9.94
N TYR A 91 2.87 -3.20 -9.55
CA TYR A 91 1.52 -3.33 -10.09
C TYR A 91 0.52 -3.05 -8.96
N PRO A 92 -0.68 -2.56 -9.28
CA PRO A 92 -1.71 -2.40 -8.26
C PRO A 92 -2.04 -3.80 -7.74
N GLN A 93 -1.91 -4.00 -6.43
CA GLN A 93 -2.52 -5.18 -5.82
C GLN A 93 -4.01 -4.88 -5.77
N LEU A 94 -4.75 -5.29 -6.80
CA LEU A 94 -6.20 -5.35 -6.75
C LEU A 94 -6.56 -6.51 -5.82
N VAL A 95 -6.48 -6.28 -4.52
CA VAL A 95 -7.06 -7.18 -3.54
C VAL A 95 -8.53 -6.82 -3.46
N HIS A 96 -9.38 -7.83 -3.66
CA HIS A 96 -10.85 -7.82 -3.61
C HIS A 96 -11.58 -7.54 -4.94
N SER A 97 -11.79 -8.63 -5.68
CA SER A 97 -12.99 -8.86 -6.51
C SER A 97 -13.55 -10.24 -6.18
#